data_AF-A0A945KI16-F1
#
_entry.id   AF-A0A945KI16-F1
#
_cell.length_a   1.000
_cell.length_b   1.000
_cell.length_c   1.000
_cell.angle_alpha   90.00
_cell.angle_beta   90.00
_cell.angle_gamma   90.00
#
_symmetry.space_group_name_H-M   'P 1'
#
loop_
_entity.id
_entity.type
_entity.pdbx_description
1 polymer ?
#
loop_
_entity_poly.entity_id
_entity_poly.type
_entity_poly.pdbx_seq_one_letter_code
_entity_poly.pdbx_strand_id
1 'polypeptide(L)'
;MFISVLELFKIGIGPSSSHTVGPMVAAHDFVGRVREFLAQKPGAQAAQMAELRLRCTLKGSLAYTGKGHASERAVTLGLHGYLPDALVEEDIDALVTRLAEARQVELTENKTARFRSTHDIIFDLEAPLPEHPNGLVFELLDSQGTTQFSKTYF
;
A
#
# COMPACT_ATOMS: atom_id res chain seq x y z
N MET A 1 -4.89 -20.22 -20.47
CA MET A 1 -4.25 -18.96 -20.05
C MET A 1 -3.93 -18.18 -21.32
N PHE A 2 -4.52 -17.00 -21.50
CA PHE A 2 -4.22 -16.12 -22.62
C PHE A 2 -3.23 -15.07 -22.09
N ILE A 3 -2.11 -14.85 -22.78
CA ILE A 3 -1.12 -13.83 -22.41
C ILE A 3 -1.18 -12.75 -23.48
N SER A 4 -1.50 -11.52 -23.11
CA SER A 4 -1.54 -10.38 -24.02
C SER A 4 -0.15 -9.73 -24.16
N VAL A 5 0.15 -9.14 -25.32
CA VAL A 5 1.35 -8.30 -25.50
C VAL A 5 1.36 -7.13 -24.50
N LEU A 6 0.19 -6.60 -24.14
CA LEU A 6 0.05 -5.54 -23.14
C LEU A 6 0.39 -6.02 -21.71
N GLU A 7 0.38 -7.33 -21.45
CA GLU A 7 0.82 -7.87 -20.17
C GLU A 7 2.34 -8.04 -20.10
N LEU A 8 2.99 -8.20 -21.26
CA LEU A 8 4.44 -8.30 -21.38
C LEU A 8 5.12 -6.93 -21.31
N PHE A 9 4.48 -5.88 -21.85
CA PHE A 9 5.01 -4.52 -21.87
C PHE A 9 4.07 -3.57 -21.13
N LYS A 10 4.37 -3.32 -19.85
CA LYS A 10 3.64 -2.35 -19.02
C LYS A 10 4.51 -1.13 -18.74
N ILE A 11 3.90 0.05 -18.77
CA ILE A 11 4.49 1.26 -18.22
C ILE A 11 4.68 1.03 -16.72
N GLY A 12 5.89 1.27 -16.22
CA GLY A 12 6.25 1.03 -14.83
C GLY A 12 7.21 2.09 -14.34
N ILE A 13 7.31 2.20 -13.02
CA ILE A 13 8.34 3.00 -12.36
C ILE A 13 9.46 2.06 -11.89
N GLY A 14 10.71 2.42 -12.20
CA GLY A 14 11.89 1.63 -11.88
C GLY A 14 12.26 1.68 -10.38
N PRO A 15 13.23 0.84 -9.94
CA PRO A 15 14.11 0.00 -10.77
C PRO A 15 13.60 -1.43 -11.03
N SER A 16 12.50 -1.87 -10.39
CA SER A 16 12.09 -3.28 -10.40
C SER A 16 10.58 -3.48 -10.42
N SER A 17 10.05 -4.20 -11.41
CA SER A 17 8.59 -4.45 -11.51
C SER A 17 8.03 -5.23 -10.31
N SER A 18 8.75 -6.23 -9.79
CA SER A 18 8.28 -7.05 -8.67
C SER A 18 8.38 -6.35 -7.31
N HIS A 19 9.27 -5.37 -7.19
CA HIS A 19 9.53 -4.66 -5.93
C HIS A 19 9.03 -3.21 -5.94
N THR A 20 8.56 -2.72 -7.08
CA THR A 20 8.03 -1.36 -7.24
C THR A 20 6.60 -1.43 -7.77
N VAL A 21 6.38 -1.92 -9.00
CA VAL A 21 5.05 -1.95 -9.61
C VAL A 21 4.06 -2.85 -8.85
N GLY A 22 4.45 -4.08 -8.51
CA GLY A 22 3.61 -5.01 -7.74
C GLY A 22 3.15 -4.42 -6.40
N PRO A 23 4.08 -3.96 -5.53
CA PRO A 23 3.72 -3.33 -4.25
C PRO A 23 2.85 -2.08 -4.37
N MET A 24 3.08 -1.24 -5.39
CA MET A 24 2.25 -0.06 -5.64
C MET A 24 0.81 -0.44 -6.01
N VAL A 25 0.64 -1.39 -6.92
CA VAL A 25 -0.68 -1.89 -7.34
C VAL A 25 -1.41 -2.55 -6.16
N ALA A 26 -0.71 -3.35 -5.35
CA ALA A 26 -1.27 -3.98 -4.16
C ALA A 26 -1.74 -2.94 -3.11
N ALA A 27 -0.94 -1.89 -2.90
CA ALA A 27 -1.30 -0.79 -2.00
C ALA A 27 -2.53 -0.02 -2.49
N HIS A 28 -2.59 0.27 -3.80
CA HIS A 28 -3.75 0.92 -4.42
C HIS A 28 -5.03 0.07 -4.28
N ASP A 29 -4.96 -1.23 -4.61
CA ASP A 29 -6.10 -2.15 -4.42
C ASP A 29 -6.54 -2.17 -2.96
N PHE A 30 -5.60 -2.28 -2.01
CA PHE A 30 -5.92 -2.31 -0.59
C PHE A 30 -6.71 -1.09 -0.12
N VAL A 31 -6.35 0.12 -0.54
CA VAL A 31 -7.12 1.33 -0.20
C VAL A 31 -8.52 1.29 -0.81
N GLY A 32 -8.65 0.81 -2.05
CA GLY A 32 -9.96 0.51 -2.65
C GLY A 32 -10.80 -0.46 -1.82
N ARG A 33 -10.21 -1.55 -1.33
CA ARG A 33 -10.88 -2.53 -0.46
C ARG A 33 -11.27 -1.95 0.90
N VAL A 34 -10.42 -1.10 1.48
CA VAL A 34 -10.74 -0.38 2.72
C VAL A 34 -11.93 0.54 2.52
N ARG A 35 -12.02 1.23 1.38
CA ARG A 35 -13.17 2.08 1.03
C ARG A 35 -14.46 1.27 0.94
N GLU A 36 -14.42 0.13 0.23
CA GLU A 36 -15.54 -0.80 0.14
C GLU A 36 -15.98 -1.30 1.53
N PHE A 37 -15.02 -1.72 2.36
CA PHE A 37 -15.26 -2.19 3.73
C PHE A 37 -15.90 -1.11 4.61
N LEU A 38 -15.43 0.13 4.53
CA LEU A 38 -15.97 1.25 5.30
C LEU A 38 -17.39 1.62 4.85
N ALA A 39 -17.68 1.55 3.54
CA ALA A 39 -18.99 1.85 2.99
C ALA A 39 -20.08 0.85 3.47
N GLN A 40 -19.69 -0.37 3.82
CA GLN A 40 -20.61 -1.39 4.34
C GLN A 40 -20.93 -1.22 5.83
N LYS A 41 -20.21 -0.36 6.58
CA LYS A 41 -20.47 -0.14 8.00
C LYS A 41 -21.50 0.98 8.23
N PRO A 42 -22.60 0.71 8.94
CA PRO A 42 -23.61 1.72 9.23
C PRO A 42 -23.07 2.83 10.16
N GLY A 43 -23.66 4.03 10.06
CA GLY A 43 -23.11 5.29 10.58
C GLY A 43 -22.53 5.27 12.01
N ALA A 44 -23.17 4.62 12.97
CA ALA A 44 -22.66 4.55 14.35
C ALA A 44 -21.35 3.75 14.47
N GLN A 45 -21.18 2.66 13.71
CA GLN A 45 -19.93 1.90 13.66
C GLN A 45 -18.85 2.66 12.88
N ALA A 46 -19.23 3.37 11.82
CA ALA A 46 -18.31 4.23 11.09
C ALA A 46 -17.79 5.39 11.97
N ALA A 47 -18.64 5.95 12.83
CA ALA A 47 -18.29 7.02 13.77
C ALA A 47 -17.37 6.56 14.92
N GLN A 48 -17.49 5.30 15.39
CA GLN A 48 -16.59 4.73 16.40
C GLN A 48 -15.15 4.53 15.88
N MET A 49 -14.99 4.43 14.56
CA MET A 49 -13.69 4.34 13.89
C MET A 49 -13.12 5.75 13.64
N ALA A 50 -12.97 6.55 14.68
CA ALA A 50 -12.55 7.96 14.58
C ALA A 50 -11.06 8.11 14.22
N GLU A 51 -10.21 7.21 14.73
CA GLU A 51 -8.78 7.18 14.38
C GLU A 51 -8.46 5.86 13.72
N LEU A 52 -8.02 5.95 12.46
CA LEU A 52 -7.60 4.81 11.66
C LEU A 52 -6.12 4.93 11.33
N ARG A 53 -5.44 3.80 11.20
CA ARG A 53 -4.04 3.73 10.80
C ARG A 53 -3.86 2.64 9.75
N LEU A 54 -3.10 2.93 8.71
CA LEU A 54 -2.69 1.93 7.73
C LEU A 54 -1.34 1.36 8.15
N ARG A 55 -1.15 0.05 7.94
CA ARG A 55 0.14 -0.63 8.10
C ARG A 55 0.36 -1.55 6.92
N CYS A 56 1.60 -1.61 6.46
CA CYS A 56 2.06 -2.54 5.43
C CYS A 56 3.27 -3.30 5.97
N THR A 57 3.23 -4.62 5.92
CA THR A 57 4.34 -5.48 6.29
C THR A 57 4.84 -6.21 5.05
N LEU A 58 6.08 -5.93 4.67
CA LEU A 58 6.80 -6.64 3.62
C LEU A 58 7.41 -7.90 4.25
N LYS A 59 7.27 -9.04 3.57
CA LYS A 59 7.76 -10.35 4.02
C LYS A 59 8.76 -10.92 3.01
N GLY A 60 9.61 -11.84 3.48
CA GLY A 60 10.53 -12.60 2.63
C GLY A 60 11.43 -11.72 1.75
N SER A 61 11.69 -12.11 0.49
CA SER A 61 12.63 -11.40 -0.40
C SER A 61 12.28 -9.93 -0.62
N LEU A 62 10.98 -9.59 -0.58
CA LEU A 62 10.52 -8.22 -0.67
C LEU A 62 10.95 -7.40 0.57
N ALA A 63 10.94 -7.99 1.75
CA ALA A 63 11.45 -7.34 2.97
C ALA A 63 12.98 -7.16 2.93
N TYR A 64 13.70 -8.20 2.50
CA TYR A 64 15.17 -8.19 2.47
C TYR A 64 15.74 -7.16 1.49
N THR A 65 15.10 -6.98 0.33
CA THR A 65 15.64 -6.14 -0.75
C THR A 65 14.85 -4.85 -0.99
N GLY A 66 13.67 -4.70 -0.38
CA GLY A 66 12.72 -3.63 -0.69
C GLY A 66 13.26 -2.22 -0.47
N LYS A 67 14.19 -2.01 0.48
CA LYS A 67 14.88 -0.71 0.65
C LYS A 67 15.70 -0.33 -0.59
N GLY A 68 16.48 -1.27 -1.12
CA GLY A 68 17.29 -1.06 -2.33
C GLY A 68 16.47 -0.91 -3.62
N HIS A 69 15.23 -1.42 -3.61
CA HIS A 69 14.30 -1.33 -4.74
C HIS A 69 13.19 -0.28 -4.57
N ALA A 70 13.31 0.59 -3.58
CA ALA A 70 12.33 1.64 -3.30
C ALA A 70 10.88 1.14 -3.08
N SER A 71 10.69 -0.07 -2.57
CA SER A 71 9.36 -0.63 -2.29
C SER A 71 8.55 0.23 -1.33
N GLU A 72 9.20 0.89 -0.38
CA GLU A 72 8.55 1.83 0.54
C GLU A 72 7.88 2.99 -0.21
N ARG A 73 8.58 3.56 -1.20
CA ARG A 73 8.07 4.65 -2.04
C ARG A 73 6.89 4.17 -2.86
N ALA A 74 7.00 2.99 -3.44
CA ALA A 74 5.97 2.38 -4.25
C ALA A 74 4.68 2.11 -3.45
N VAL A 75 4.80 1.54 -2.25
CA VAL A 75 3.68 1.34 -1.33
C VAL A 75 3.07 2.69 -0.94
N THR A 76 3.88 3.69 -0.61
CA THR A 76 3.39 5.02 -0.26
C THR A 76 2.57 5.63 -1.39
N LEU A 77 3.09 5.65 -2.61
CA LEU A 77 2.38 6.17 -3.78
C LEU A 77 1.05 5.43 -4.03
N GLY A 78 1.06 4.10 -3.95
CA GLY A 78 -0.14 3.28 -4.13
C GLY A 78 -1.20 3.54 -3.06
N LEU A 79 -0.80 3.67 -1.78
CA LEU A 79 -1.74 4.01 -0.71
C LEU A 79 -2.36 5.40 -0.92
N HIS A 80 -1.63 6.34 -1.54
CA HIS A 80 -2.16 7.65 -1.91
C HIS A 80 -2.93 7.66 -3.24
N GLY A 81 -3.21 6.50 -3.83
CA GLY A 81 -4.08 6.37 -5.00
C GLY A 81 -3.36 6.52 -6.35
N TYR A 82 -2.03 6.58 -6.36
CA TYR A 82 -1.28 6.62 -7.61
C TYR A 82 -1.09 5.20 -8.18
N LEU A 83 -1.08 5.10 -9.50
CA LEU A 83 -0.66 3.94 -10.27
C LEU A 83 0.51 4.33 -11.19
N PRO A 84 1.32 3.37 -11.69
CA PRO A 84 2.53 3.70 -12.45
C PRO A 84 2.30 4.55 -13.71
N ASP A 85 1.17 4.37 -14.37
CA ASP A 85 0.75 5.13 -15.56
C ASP A 85 0.40 6.59 -15.22
N ALA A 86 -0.11 6.86 -14.02
CA ALA A 86 -0.39 8.21 -13.54
C ALA A 86 0.87 9.02 -13.16
N LEU A 87 2.05 8.39 -13.14
CA LEU A 87 3.31 9.03 -12.71
C LEU A 87 4.23 9.46 -13.85
N VAL A 88 3.83 9.28 -15.11
CA VAL A 88 4.69 9.50 -16.28
C VAL A 88 5.20 10.95 -16.38
N GLU A 89 4.38 11.92 -15.97
CA GLU A 89 4.70 13.35 -16.06
C GLU A 89 4.97 13.98 -14.67
N GLU A 90 5.04 13.16 -13.62
CA GLU A 90 5.21 13.62 -12.25
C GLU A 90 6.68 13.64 -11.83
N ASP A 91 7.06 14.63 -11.03
CA ASP A 91 8.29 14.57 -10.25
C ASP A 91 8.08 13.63 -9.06
N ILE A 92 8.47 12.38 -9.23
CA ILE A 92 8.24 11.32 -8.24
C ILE A 92 8.98 11.61 -6.91
N ASP A 93 10.13 12.29 -6.94
CA ASP A 93 10.88 12.63 -5.72
C ASP A 93 10.16 13.72 -4.91
N ALA A 94 9.72 14.79 -5.59
CA ALA A 94 8.93 15.84 -4.97
C ALA A 94 7.58 15.31 -4.46
N LEU A 95 6.92 14.47 -5.25
CA LEU A 95 5.65 13.83 -4.89
C LEU A 95 5.79 12.97 -3.64
N VAL A 96 6.77 12.05 -3.61
CA VAL A 96 6.98 11.17 -2.45
C VAL A 96 7.29 11.97 -1.20
N THR A 97 8.09 13.02 -1.31
CA THR A 97 8.38 13.93 -0.18
C THR A 97 7.09 14.55 0.37
N ARG A 98 6.26 15.13 -0.51
CA ARG A 98 4.97 15.73 -0.13
C ARG A 98 4.03 14.73 0.53
N LEU A 99 3.94 13.51 0.01
CA LEU A 99 3.08 12.47 0.56
C LEU A 99 3.57 11.98 1.94
N ALA A 100 4.88 11.86 2.13
CA ALA A 100 5.46 11.50 3.42
C ALA A 100 5.17 12.56 4.50
N GLU A 101 5.11 13.84 4.12
CA GLU A 101 4.77 14.96 5.00
C GLU A 101 3.28 15.02 5.36
N ALA A 102 2.38 14.58 4.47
CA ALA A 102 0.93 14.57 4.70
C ALA A 102 0.54 13.71 5.90
N ARG A 103 1.27 12.62 6.15
CA ARG A 103 1.10 11.67 7.28
C ARG A 103 -0.29 11.03 7.40
N GLN A 104 -1.11 11.17 6.37
CA GLN A 104 -2.49 10.69 6.30
C GLN A 104 -2.85 10.32 4.87
N VAL A 105 -3.61 9.24 4.72
CA VAL A 105 -4.18 8.78 3.46
C VAL A 105 -5.67 9.03 3.48
N GLU A 106 -6.20 9.61 2.41
CA GLU A 106 -7.63 9.84 2.25
C GLU A 106 -8.34 8.52 1.89
N LEU A 107 -9.23 8.09 2.77
CA LEU A 107 -10.08 6.92 2.55
C LEU A 107 -11.39 7.37 1.89
N THR A 108 -12.06 8.37 2.43
CA THR A 108 -13.25 9.00 1.82
C THR A 108 -13.20 10.51 2.06
N GLU A 109 -14.11 11.29 1.45
CA GLU A 109 -14.15 12.76 1.59
C GLU A 109 -14.13 13.25 3.05
N ASN A 110 -14.66 12.45 3.98
CA ASN A 110 -14.76 12.79 5.40
C ASN A 110 -13.92 11.86 6.30
N LYS A 111 -13.05 11.03 5.72
CA LYS A 111 -12.31 10.04 6.49
C LYS A 111 -10.90 9.82 5.98
N THR A 112 -9.95 9.98 6.90
CA THR A 112 -8.54 9.70 6.65
C THR A 112 -8.04 8.59 7.56
N ALA A 113 -6.94 7.96 7.17
CA ALA A 113 -6.17 7.08 8.04
C ALA A 113 -4.74 7.61 8.16
N ARG A 114 -4.21 7.60 9.38
CA ARG A 114 -2.81 7.92 9.63
C ARG A 114 -1.90 6.94 8.91
N PHE A 115 -0.89 7.47 8.25
CA PHE A 115 0.13 6.68 7.60
C PHE A 115 1.44 7.46 7.56
N ARG A 116 2.52 6.88 8.10
CA ARG A 116 3.88 7.40 8.07
C ARG A 116 4.77 6.29 7.55
N SER A 117 5.26 6.42 6.31
CA SER A 117 6.04 5.37 5.64
C SER A 117 7.16 4.81 6.54
N THR A 118 7.86 5.70 7.26
CA THR A 118 8.95 5.38 8.20
C THR A 118 8.57 4.49 9.39
N HIS A 119 7.30 4.43 9.77
CA HIS A 119 6.81 3.69 10.95
C HIS A 119 5.76 2.63 10.60
N ASP A 120 5.06 2.82 9.49
CA ASP A 120 3.90 2.03 9.08
C ASP A 120 4.23 1.06 7.95
N ILE A 121 5.43 1.16 7.37
CA ILE A 121 5.99 0.13 6.50
C ILE A 121 7.02 -0.66 7.30
N ILE A 122 6.69 -1.92 7.57
CA ILE A 122 7.51 -2.85 8.33
C ILE A 122 8.23 -3.78 7.36
N PHE A 123 9.55 -3.83 7.47
CA PHE A 123 10.39 -4.82 6.80
C PHE A 123 10.57 -6.00 7.74
N ASP A 124 9.69 -7.00 7.60
CA ASP A 124 9.73 -8.19 8.43
C ASP A 124 10.66 -9.23 7.80
N LEU A 125 11.87 -9.32 8.39
CA LEU A 125 12.95 -10.20 7.96
C LEU A 125 12.83 -11.62 8.53
N GLU A 126 11.72 -11.95 9.20
CA GLU A 126 11.45 -13.32 9.64
C GLU A 126 11.09 -14.25 8.46
N ALA A 127 10.53 -15.42 8.78
CA ALA A 127 10.15 -16.41 7.78
C ALA A 127 9.19 -15.82 6.73
N PRO A 128 9.38 -16.17 5.44
CA PRO A 128 8.47 -15.76 4.37
C PRO A 128 7.09 -16.38 4.59
N LEU A 129 6.09 -15.83 3.89
CA LEU A 129 4.78 -16.46 3.83
C LEU A 129 4.86 -17.79 3.06
N PRO A 130 4.09 -18.83 3.45
CA PRO A 130 4.15 -20.15 2.82
C PRO A 130 3.91 -20.15 1.31
N GLU A 131 3.08 -19.22 0.81
CA GLU A 131 2.62 -19.21 -0.57
C GLU A 131 3.64 -18.61 -1.54
N HIS A 132 4.32 -17.52 -1.16
CA HIS A 132 5.29 -16.84 -2.04
C HIS A 132 6.26 -15.94 -1.23
N PRO A 133 7.53 -15.85 -1.63
CA PRO A 133 8.54 -15.09 -0.87
C PRO A 133 8.40 -13.57 -0.99
N ASN A 134 7.68 -13.04 -1.98
CA ASN A 134 7.32 -11.61 -2.05
C ASN A 134 5.95 -11.38 -1.44
N GLY A 135 5.86 -11.44 -0.12
CA GLY A 135 4.59 -11.24 0.59
C GLY A 135 4.38 -9.78 0.99
N LEU A 136 3.16 -9.29 0.85
CA LEU A 136 2.69 -8.03 1.43
C LEU A 136 1.47 -8.31 2.30
N VAL A 137 1.50 -7.85 3.55
CA VAL A 137 0.33 -7.86 4.44
C VAL A 137 -0.05 -6.43 4.73
N PHE A 138 -1.23 -6.02 4.26
CA PHE A 138 -1.80 -4.71 4.56
C PHE A 138 -2.85 -4.83 5.65
N GLU A 139 -2.91 -3.84 6.52
CA GLU A 139 -3.83 -3.79 7.64
C GLU A 139 -4.40 -2.38 7.84
N LEU A 140 -5.68 -2.32 8.15
CA LEU A 140 -6.38 -1.16 8.70
C LEU A 140 -6.55 -1.38 10.19
N LEU A 141 -5.96 -0.52 11.00
CA LEU A 141 -5.98 -0.58 12.45
C LEU A 141 -6.88 0.52 13.02
N ASP A 142 -7.53 0.25 14.14
CA ASP A 142 -8.21 1.29 14.94
C ASP A 142 -7.25 2.01 15.92
N SER A 143 -7.81 2.89 16.76
CA SER A 143 -7.08 3.66 17.77
C SER A 143 -6.37 2.80 18.83
N GLN A 144 -6.84 1.57 19.05
CA GLN A 144 -6.25 0.60 19.98
C GLN A 144 -5.19 -0.28 19.29
N GLY A 145 -4.96 -0.09 17.99
CA GLY A 145 -4.05 -0.93 17.21
C GLY A 145 -4.64 -2.29 16.83
N THR A 146 -5.96 -2.49 16.99
CA THR A 146 -6.63 -3.73 16.60
C THR A 146 -6.92 -3.74 15.11
N THR A 147 -6.62 -4.85 14.44
CA THR A 147 -6.83 -5.01 13.00
C THR A 147 -8.31 -5.13 12.68
N GLN A 148 -8.84 -4.14 11.98
CA GLN A 148 -10.23 -4.05 11.52
C GLN A 148 -10.42 -4.70 10.15
N PHE A 149 -9.39 -4.62 9.30
CA PHE A 149 -9.38 -5.21 7.97
C PHE A 149 -7.95 -5.57 7.60
N SER A 150 -7.74 -6.70 6.94
CA SER A 150 -6.42 -7.14 6.49
C SER A 150 -6.50 -7.84 5.14
N LYS A 151 -5.45 -7.69 4.34
CA LYS A 151 -5.32 -8.39 3.06
C LYS A 151 -3.86 -8.71 2.77
N THR A 152 -3.64 -9.93 2.30
CA THR A 152 -2.33 -10.42 1.84
C THR A 152 -2.26 -10.42 0.32
N TYR A 153 -1.12 -9.99 -0.24
CA TYR A 153 -0.81 -9.98 -1.68
C TYR A 153 0.55 -10.63 -1.93
N PHE A 154 0.77 -11.06 -3.17
CA PHE A 154 1.97 -11.75 -3.65
C PHE A 154 2.41 -11.25 -5.04
#